data_AF-A0A2P4Q760-F1
#
_entry.id   AF-A0A2P4Q760-F1
#
_cell.length_a   1.000
_cell.length_b   1.000
_cell.length_c   1.000
_cell.angle_alpha   90.00
_cell.angle_beta   90.00
_cell.angle_gamma   90.00
#
_symmetry.space_group_name_H-M   'P 1'
#
loop_
_entity.id
_entity.type
_entity.pdbx_description
1 polymer ?
#
loop_
_entity_poly.entity_id
_entity_poly.type
_entity_poly.pdbx_seq_one_letter_code
_entity_poly.pdbx_strand_id
1 'polypeptide(L)'
;MIMWELTTGCKPFDNIEHNTELIYKIIDGKTPNITDDTPVCYANLMKKCWNSDPLKRPSAKEILEVTYAWAFLQGDYENFNQAE
;
A
#
# COMPACT_ATOMS: atom_id res chain seq x y z
N MET A 1 -1.82 -5.97 -0.31
CA MET A 1 -3.27 -6.10 -0.45
C MET A 1 -3.97 -5.63 0.81
N ILE A 2 -3.74 -6.23 1.98
CA ILE A 2 -4.35 -5.80 3.26
C ILE A 2 -4.23 -4.28 3.50
N MET A 3 -3.04 -3.70 3.36
CA MET A 3 -2.84 -2.25 3.51
C MET A 3 -3.74 -1.41 2.60
N TRP A 4 -4.01 -1.87 1.37
CA TRP A 4 -4.85 -1.16 0.41
C TRP A 4 -6.34 -1.30 0.73
N GLU A 5 -6.76 -2.48 1.22
CA GLU A 5 -8.11 -2.69 1.72
C GLU A 5 -8.40 -1.77 2.92
N LEU A 6 -7.41 -1.57 3.80
CA LEU A 6 -7.54 -0.66 4.93
C LEU A 6 -7.66 0.80 4.52
N THR A 7 -6.99 1.23 3.43
CA THR A 7 -7.08 2.62 2.96
C THR A 7 -8.37 2.90 2.20
N THR A 8 -8.86 1.93 1.43
CA THR A 8 -10.02 2.14 0.55
C THR A 8 -11.34 1.63 1.11
N GLY A 9 -11.31 0.68 2.06
CA GLY A 9 -12.48 -0.07 2.50
C GLY A 9 -13.03 -1.03 1.44
N CYS A 10 -12.36 -1.16 0.30
CA CYS A 10 -12.81 -1.94 -0.86
C CYS A 10 -11.96 -3.19 -1.05
N LYS A 11 -12.51 -4.17 -1.78
CA LYS A 11 -11.72 -5.33 -2.24
C LYS A 11 -10.77 -4.89 -3.36
N PRO A 12 -9.51 -5.36 -3.40
CA PRO A 12 -8.61 -4.99 -4.49
C PRO A 12 -9.12 -5.52 -5.82
N PHE A 13 -9.11 -4.64 -6.83
CA PHE A 13 -9.68 -4.94 -8.16
C PHE A 13 -11.15 -5.36 -8.09
N ASP A 14 -11.96 -4.71 -7.24
CA ASP A 14 -13.40 -4.95 -7.11
C ASP A 14 -14.16 -4.73 -8.42
N ASN A 15 -13.68 -3.82 -9.26
CA ASN A 15 -14.25 -3.48 -10.56
C ASN A 15 -13.77 -4.37 -11.72
N ILE A 16 -12.97 -5.41 -11.46
CA ILE A 16 -12.44 -6.33 -12.47
C ILE A 16 -12.84 -7.75 -12.09
N GLU A 17 -13.17 -8.58 -13.08
CA GLU A 17 -13.42 -9.99 -12.85
C GLU A 17 -12.15 -10.72 -12.35
N HIS A 18 -12.30 -11.56 -11.33
CA HIS A 18 -11.20 -12.30 -10.70
C HIS A 18 -10.90 -13.58 -11.48
N ASN A 19 -10.47 -13.42 -12.75
CA ASN A 19 -10.20 -14.49 -13.70
C ASN A 19 -8.70 -14.60 -14.03
N THR A 20 -8.34 -15.56 -14.91
CA THR A 20 -6.94 -15.80 -15.30
C THR A 20 -6.30 -14.59 -15.99
N GLU A 21 -7.08 -13.76 -16.70
CA GLU A 21 -6.58 -12.55 -17.33
C GLU A 21 -6.07 -11.53 -16.29
N LEU A 22 -6.79 -11.38 -15.17
CA LEU A 22 -6.34 -10.55 -14.05
C LEU A 22 -5.03 -11.08 -13.44
N ILE A 23 -4.89 -12.40 -13.31
CA ILE A 23 -3.66 -13.03 -12.79
C ILE A 23 -2.46 -12.64 -13.67
N TYR A 24 -2.57 -12.76 -15.00
CA TYR A 24 -1.48 -12.37 -15.91
C TYR A 24 -1.15 -10.88 -15.79
N LYS A 25 -2.16 -10.01 -15.72
CA LYS A 25 -1.93 -8.57 -15.53
C LYS A 25 -1.16 -8.28 -14.22
N ILE A 26 -1.46 -8.99 -13.13
CA ILE A 26 -0.75 -8.83 -11.85
C ILE A 26 0.70 -9.31 -11.97
N ILE A 27 0.93 -10.44 -12.64
CA ILE A 27 2.29 -10.95 -12.92
C ILE A 27 3.10 -9.91 -13.73
N ASP A 28 2.46 -9.24 -14.68
CA ASP A 28 3.04 -8.17 -15.50
C ASP A 28 3.20 -6.83 -14.75
N GLY A 29 2.85 -6.78 -13.46
CA GLY A 29 3.07 -5.62 -12.60
C GLY A 29 1.85 -4.73 -12.38
N LYS A 30 0.64 -5.16 -12.77
CA LYS A 30 -0.59 -4.45 -12.42
C LYS A 30 -0.78 -4.44 -10.90
N THR A 31 -0.87 -3.24 -10.33
CA THR A 31 -1.22 -3.03 -8.93
C THR A 31 -2.57 -2.31 -8.80
N PRO A 32 -3.24 -2.38 -7.65
CA PRO A 32 -4.38 -1.52 -7.38
C PRO A 32 -3.98 -0.04 -7.45
N ASN A 33 -4.91 0.83 -7.83
CA ASN A 33 -4.68 2.27 -7.82
C ASN A 33 -4.57 2.77 -6.38
N ILE A 34 -3.48 3.47 -6.06
CA ILE A 34 -3.35 4.18 -4.80
C ILE A 34 -4.11 5.49 -4.95
N THR A 35 -5.01 5.75 -4.01
CA THR A 35 -5.85 6.95 -3.97
C THR A 35 -5.07 8.14 -3.44
N ASP A 36 -5.42 9.35 -3.87
CA ASP A 36 -4.67 10.58 -3.55
C ASP A 36 -4.69 10.95 -2.06
N ASP A 37 -5.68 10.44 -1.32
CA ASP A 37 -5.81 10.57 0.13
C ASP A 37 -4.90 9.62 0.92
N THR A 38 -4.24 8.66 0.26
CA THR A 38 -3.30 7.76 0.93
C THR A 38 -2.02 8.52 1.31
N PRO A 39 -1.62 8.56 2.59
CA PRO A 39 -0.38 9.20 3.00
C PRO A 39 0.84 8.68 2.23
N VAL A 40 1.71 9.58 1.77
CA VAL A 40 2.84 9.24 0.89
C VAL A 40 3.74 8.16 1.50
N CYS A 41 3.98 8.20 2.82
CA CYS A 41 4.76 7.18 3.53
C CYS A 41 4.10 5.79 3.43
N TYR A 42 2.78 5.72 3.58
CA TYR A 42 2.00 4.50 3.51
C TYR A 42 1.93 3.96 2.08
N ALA A 43 1.73 4.84 1.08
CA ALA A 43 1.79 4.51 -0.34
C ALA A 43 3.16 3.92 -0.74
N ASN A 44 4.25 4.51 -0.26
CA ASN A 44 5.60 4.02 -0.52
C ASN A 44 5.86 2.65 0.12
N LEU A 45 5.38 2.43 1.35
CA LEU A 45 5.46 1.12 2.01
C LEU A 45 4.65 0.07 1.22
N MET A 46 3.42 0.39 0.81
CA MET A 46 2.60 -0.50 -0.02
C MET A 46 3.30 -0.89 -1.32
N LYS A 47 3.88 0.08 -2.04
CA LYS A 47 4.65 -0.18 -3.27
C LYS A 47 5.83 -1.11 -3.03
N LYS A 48 6.58 -0.95 -1.92
CA LYS A 48 7.67 -1.86 -1.55
C LYS A 48 7.16 -3.29 -1.31
N CYS A 49 6.02 -3.44 -0.63
CA CYS A 49 5.39 -4.75 -0.42
C CYS A 49 4.97 -5.44 -1.72
N TRP A 50 4.69 -4.68 -2.80
CA TRP A 50 4.25 -5.21 -4.10
C TRP A 50 5.39 -5.44 -5.09
N ASN A 51 6.65 -5.37 -4.66
CA ASN A 51 7.77 -5.58 -5.56
C ASN A 51 7.70 -6.98 -6.20
N SER A 52 7.88 -7.06 -7.52
CA SER A 52 7.92 -8.35 -8.24
C SER A 52 9.10 -9.22 -7.79
N ASP A 53 10.20 -8.59 -7.39
CA ASP A 53 11.36 -9.27 -6.79
C ASP A 53 11.09 -9.53 -5.30
N PRO A 54 10.97 -10.81 -4.86
CA PRO A 54 10.70 -11.15 -3.47
C PRO A 54 11.78 -10.66 -2.51
N LEU A 55 13.04 -10.55 -2.96
CA LEU A 55 14.16 -10.12 -2.12
C LEU A 55 14.13 -8.61 -1.81
N LYS A 56 13.37 -7.84 -2.61
CA LYS A 56 13.17 -6.40 -2.40
C LYS A 56 11.93 -6.09 -1.54
N ARG A 57 11.16 -7.11 -1.16
CA ARG A 57 10.00 -6.93 -0.28
C ARG A 57 10.48 -6.77 1.16
N PRO A 58 9.89 -5.85 1.93
CA PRO A 58 10.23 -5.71 3.33
C PRO A 58 9.79 -6.94 4.11
N SER A 59 10.56 -7.29 5.11
CA SER A 59 10.18 -8.26 6.13
C SER A 59 9.01 -7.74 6.97
N ALA A 60 8.29 -8.65 7.63
CA ALA A 60 7.24 -8.27 8.57
C ALA A 60 7.75 -7.35 9.69
N LYS A 61 9.01 -7.53 10.11
CA LYS A 61 9.67 -6.66 11.10
C LYS A 61 9.86 -5.23 10.59
N GLU A 62 10.37 -5.06 9.36
CA GLU A 62 10.53 -3.72 8.77
C GLU A 62 9.18 -3.04 8.55
N ILE A 63 8.16 -3.79 8.13
CA ILE A 63 6.79 -3.27 8.01
C ILE A 63 6.31 -2.75 9.37
N LEU A 64 6.50 -3.53 10.43
CA LEU A 64 6.14 -3.17 11.80
C LEU A 64 6.85 -1.89 12.25
N GLU A 65 8.16 -1.82 12.07
CA GLU A 65 8.96 -0.65 12.46
C GLU A 65 8.49 0.62 11.73
N VAL A 66 8.23 0.54 10.43
CA VAL A 66 7.73 1.68 9.65
C VAL A 66 6.34 2.10 10.09
N THR A 67 5.42 1.15 10.33
CA THR A 67 4.05 1.49 10.76
C THR A 67 4.01 2.02 12.19
N TYR A 68 4.83 1.50 13.11
CA TYR A 68 4.97 2.04 14.47
C TYR A 68 5.59 3.44 14.45
N ALA A 69 6.65 3.65 13.67
CA ALA A 69 7.25 4.97 13.55
C ALA A 69 6.25 5.99 13.01
N TRP A 70 5.43 5.60 12.03
CA TRP A 70 4.37 6.45 11.53
C TRP A 70 3.29 6.75 12.58
N ALA A 71 2.79 5.73 13.28
CA ALA A 71 1.70 5.87 14.24
C ALA A 71 2.09 6.59 15.54
N PHE A 72 3.36 6.47 15.98
CA PHE A 72 3.77 6.89 17.33
C PHE A 72 4.97 7.83 17.37
N LEU A 73 5.80 7.87 16.33
CA LEU A 73 6.99 8.74 16.29
C LEU A 73 6.78 9.99 15.43
N GLN A 74 5.73 10.05 14.59
CA GLN A 74 5.36 11.27 13.86
C GLN A 74 4.49 12.21 14.70
N GLY A 75 4.98 12.54 15.90
CA GLY A 75 4.54 13.70 16.66
C GLY A 75 5.08 15.03 16.12
N ASP A 76 5.27 15.19 14.81
CA ASP A 76 5.69 16.44 14.14
C ASP A 76 4.85 16.73 12.88
N TYR A 77 3.54 16.91 13.12
CA TYR A 77 2.69 18.06 12.78
C TYR A 77 2.64 18.75 11.38
N GLU A 78 3.45 18.48 10.36
CA GLU A 78 3.33 19.29 9.10
C GLU A 78 2.51 18.66 7.95
N ASN A 79 2.26 17.35 7.93
CA ASN A 79 1.63 16.72 6.76
C ASN A 79 0.16 16.30 6.92
N PHE A 80 -0.45 16.46 8.09
CA PHE A 80 -1.87 16.10 8.30
C PHE A 80 -2.85 17.27 8.08
N ASN A 81 -2.36 18.51 8.08
CA ASN A 81 -3.18 19.73 7.95
C ASN A 81 -3.39 20.22 6.50
N GLN A 82 -3.15 19.38 5.49
CA GLN A 82 -3.45 19.73 4.08
C GLN A 82 -4.63 18.94 3.50
N ALA A 83 -5.36 18.19 4.32
CA ALA A 83 -6.52 17.41 3.90
C ALA A 83 -7.81 17.76 4.66
N GLU A 84 -7.86 18.89 5.37
CA GLU A 84 -9.10 19.47 5.92
C GLU A 84 -9.37 20.85 5.30
#